data_AF-A0A1Q5UMQ2-F1
#
_entry.id   AF-A0A1Q5UMQ2-F1
#
_cell.length_a   1.000
_cell.length_b   1.000
_cell.length_c   1.000
_cell.angle_alpha   90.00
_cell.angle_beta   90.00
_cell.angle_gamma   90.00
#
_symmetry.space_group_name_H-M   'P 1'
#
loop_
_entity.id
_entity.type
_entity.pdbx_description
1 polymer ?
#
loop_
_entity_poly.entity_id
_entity_poly.type
_entity_poly.pdbx_seq_one_letter_code
_entity_poly.pdbx_strand_id
1 'polypeptide(L)'
;MLGLIRLYSLVVFTIASDLFFQQTHGQNVPPEQCATGVHAIIARGQAATGETGFDPLNVMAALQNLILNQIPGSTSLGLPYQYGAENKFVAVYDGAQLLQDYITSYVASCPKAKIVVVGYSLGACLTMDAICGTSSIGFIPVTALDSKYASNGKT
;
A
#
# COMPACT_ATOMS: atom_id res chain seq x y z
N MET A 1 62.75 16.45 14.03
CA MET A 1 61.31 16.76 14.25
C MET A 1 60.52 15.90 13.26
N LEU A 2 59.68 15.02 13.81
CA LEU A 2 58.61 14.19 13.21
C LEU A 2 58.08 14.70 11.85
N GLY A 3 57.65 13.91 10.86
CA GLY A 3 57.42 12.47 10.75
C GLY A 3 56.72 12.11 9.40
N LEU A 4 56.97 10.88 8.94
CA LEU A 4 56.19 9.94 8.10
C LEU A 4 55.30 10.37 6.91
N ILE A 5 55.72 9.81 5.75
CA ILE A 5 55.01 9.29 4.57
C ILE A 5 53.52 8.92 4.74
N ARG A 6 52.68 9.28 3.74
CA ARG A 6 51.68 8.36 3.15
C ARG A 6 51.17 8.82 1.78
N LEU A 7 51.48 8.04 0.75
CA LEU A 7 50.71 7.96 -0.51
C LEU A 7 49.25 7.67 -0.18
N TYR A 8 48.30 8.34 -0.84
CA TYR A 8 46.90 7.91 -0.85
C TYR A 8 46.32 7.88 -2.26
N SER A 9 45.72 6.73 -2.52
CA SER A 9 45.15 6.20 -3.75
C SER A 9 44.19 7.12 -4.49
N LEU A 10 44.30 7.13 -5.81
CA LEU A 10 43.18 7.40 -6.71
C LEU A 10 42.17 6.26 -6.57
N VAL A 11 41.16 6.46 -5.70
CA VAL A 11 39.96 5.62 -5.69
C VAL A 11 39.06 6.13 -6.81
N VAL A 12 39.05 5.38 -7.93
CA VAL A 12 38.08 5.57 -9.00
C VAL A 12 36.71 5.13 -8.44
N PHE A 13 35.87 6.08 -8.08
CA PHE A 13 34.47 5.82 -7.79
C PHE A 13 33.76 5.50 -9.11
N THR A 14 33.59 4.23 -9.41
CA THR A 14 32.61 3.79 -10.40
C THR A 14 31.22 4.11 -9.87
N ILE A 15 30.59 5.15 -10.42
CA ILE A 15 29.17 5.44 -10.24
C ILE A 15 28.37 4.29 -10.85
N ALA A 16 28.04 3.27 -10.04
CA ALA A 16 26.95 2.37 -10.39
C ALA A 16 25.70 3.24 -10.51
N SER A 17 25.19 3.37 -11.72
CA SER A 17 23.93 4.05 -11.98
C SER A 17 22.86 3.12 -11.42
N ASP A 18 22.41 3.37 -10.19
CA ASP A 18 21.25 2.70 -9.64
C ASP A 18 20.07 3.00 -10.58
N LEU A 19 19.67 1.97 -11.32
CA LEU A 19 18.40 1.97 -12.02
C LEU A 19 17.34 2.19 -10.94
N PHE A 20 16.77 3.39 -10.89
CA PHE A 20 15.52 3.63 -10.21
C PHE A 20 14.48 2.72 -10.87
N PHE A 21 14.23 1.55 -10.27
CA PHE A 21 13.01 0.82 -10.56
C PHE A 21 11.88 1.77 -10.21
N GLN A 22 11.19 2.29 -11.23
CA GLN A 22 9.86 2.84 -11.05
C GLN A 22 9.06 1.77 -10.31
N GLN A 23 8.62 2.07 -9.09
CA GLN A 23 7.58 1.27 -8.45
C GLN A 23 6.37 1.35 -9.38
N THR A 24 6.16 0.32 -10.18
CA THR A 24 4.84 0.08 -10.76
C THR A 24 3.94 -0.16 -9.56
N HIS A 25 3.15 0.84 -9.19
CA HIS A 25 2.21 0.83 -8.07
C HIS A 25 1.02 -0.10 -8.33
N GLY A 26 1.25 -1.26 -8.97
CA GLY A 26 0.26 -2.29 -9.22
C GLY A 26 0.62 -3.58 -8.50
N GLN A 27 -0.39 -4.35 -8.10
CA GLN A 27 -0.24 -5.68 -7.51
C GLN A 27 -0.34 -6.76 -8.58
N ASN A 28 0.49 -6.64 -9.63
CA ASN A 28 0.58 -7.72 -10.61
C ASN A 28 1.29 -8.91 -9.96
N VAL A 29 0.55 -9.98 -9.72
CA VAL A 29 1.07 -11.20 -9.09
C VAL A 29 0.98 -12.37 -10.07
N PRO A 30 1.93 -13.32 -10.03
CA PRO A 30 1.80 -14.55 -10.79
C PRO A 30 0.55 -15.36 -10.37
N PRO A 31 -0.13 -16.09 -11.28
CA PRO A 31 -1.35 -16.83 -10.96
C PRO A 31 -1.20 -17.84 -9.80
N GLU A 32 -0.03 -18.44 -9.64
CA GLU A 32 0.30 -19.36 -8.55
C GLU A 32 0.38 -18.68 -7.17
N GLN A 33 0.47 -17.35 -7.12
CA GLN A 33 0.47 -16.55 -5.89
C GLN A 33 -0.90 -15.93 -5.59
N CYS A 34 -1.92 -16.22 -6.39
CA CYS A 34 -3.29 -15.78 -6.12
C CYS A 34 -3.80 -16.38 -4.80
N ALA A 35 -4.47 -15.56 -3.99
CA ALA A 35 -5.11 -16.04 -2.78
C ALA A 35 -6.22 -17.03 -3.11
N THR A 36 -6.23 -18.18 -2.43
CA THR A 36 -7.32 -19.16 -2.50
C THR A 36 -8.38 -18.89 -1.41
N GLY A 37 -8.00 -18.15 -0.36
CA GLY A 37 -8.90 -17.55 0.62
C GLY A 37 -9.30 -16.13 0.20
N VAL A 38 -8.73 -15.13 0.86
CA VAL A 38 -8.88 -13.70 0.49
C VAL A 38 -7.52 -13.03 0.29
N HIS A 39 -7.47 -12.02 -0.58
CA HIS A 39 -6.37 -11.06 -0.63
C HIS A 39 -6.76 -9.82 0.17
N ALA A 40 -6.14 -9.62 1.33
CA ALA A 40 -6.43 -8.49 2.20
C ALA A 40 -5.55 -7.28 1.85
N ILE A 41 -6.18 -6.16 1.51
CA ILE A 41 -5.52 -4.86 1.32
C ILE A 41 -5.82 -3.99 2.54
N ILE A 42 -4.78 -3.62 3.27
CA ILE A 42 -4.91 -2.99 4.59
C ILE A 42 -4.36 -1.56 4.54
N ALA A 43 -5.24 -0.57 4.66
CA ALA A 43 -4.91 0.84 4.77
C ALA A 43 -4.86 1.28 6.24
N ARG A 44 -3.65 1.44 6.76
CA ARG A 44 -3.39 1.91 8.13
C ARG A 44 -3.84 3.36 8.36
N GLY A 45 -3.89 3.78 9.62
CA GLY A 45 -4.05 5.20 9.99
C GLY A 45 -2.76 6.01 9.86
N GLN A 46 -2.88 7.32 10.08
CA GLN A 46 -1.75 8.25 10.08
C GLN A 46 -0.68 7.84 11.10
N ALA A 47 0.59 7.97 10.74
CA ALA A 47 1.67 7.87 11.72
C ALA A 47 1.78 9.19 12.51
N ALA A 48 1.83 9.11 13.84
CA ALA A 48 2.28 10.25 14.64
C ALA A 48 3.75 10.51 14.30
N THR A 49 4.07 11.70 13.81
CA THR A 49 5.45 12.12 13.58
C THR A 49 6.17 12.16 14.93
N GLY A 50 7.14 11.27 15.15
CA GLY A 50 8.05 11.33 16.31
C GLY A 50 7.74 10.42 17.50
N GLU A 51 6.76 9.51 17.44
CA GLU A 51 6.52 8.60 18.57
C GLU A 51 7.48 7.39 18.55
N THR A 52 8.49 7.44 19.42
CA THR A 52 9.30 6.30 19.81
C THR A 52 8.54 5.46 20.84
N GLY A 53 7.85 4.41 20.40
CA GLY A 53 7.50 3.27 21.26
C GLY A 53 6.01 2.99 21.50
N PHE A 54 5.09 3.90 21.13
CA PHE A 54 3.67 3.54 20.98
C PHE A 54 3.38 3.40 19.49
N ASP A 55 3.13 2.16 19.04
CA ASP A 55 2.80 1.89 17.65
C ASP A 55 1.29 1.66 17.50
N PRO A 56 0.48 2.69 17.19
CA PRO A 56 -0.92 2.50 16.85
C PRO A 56 -1.14 1.55 15.66
N LEU A 57 -0.08 1.11 14.95
CA LEU A 57 -0.11 0.08 13.88
C LEU A 57 -0.25 -1.36 14.35
N ASN A 58 -0.01 -1.66 15.62
CA ASN A 58 -0.19 -3.03 16.10
C ASN A 58 -1.65 -3.51 15.96
N VAL A 59 -2.61 -2.60 15.83
CA VAL A 59 -4.02 -2.95 15.55
C VAL A 59 -4.17 -3.57 14.15
N MET A 60 -3.52 -3.00 13.14
CA MET A 60 -3.64 -3.51 11.77
C MET A 60 -2.82 -4.79 11.57
N ALA A 61 -1.68 -4.92 12.26
CA ALA A 61 -0.91 -6.16 12.29
C ALA A 61 -1.68 -7.30 12.99
N ALA A 62 -2.35 -7.02 14.11
CA ALA A 62 -3.19 -8.01 14.78
C ALA A 62 -4.35 -8.47 13.88
N LEU A 63 -5.01 -7.54 13.19
CA LEU A 63 -6.06 -7.88 12.24
C LEU A 63 -5.54 -8.67 11.03
N GLN A 64 -4.40 -8.28 10.47
CA GLN A 64 -3.73 -9.03 9.42
C GLN A 64 -3.47 -10.47 9.85
N ASN A 65 -2.89 -10.67 11.04
CA ASN A 65 -2.63 -11.99 11.60
C ASN A 65 -3.92 -12.79 11.79
N LEU A 66 -5.01 -12.16 12.27
CA LEU A 66 -6.30 -12.81 12.38
C LEU A 66 -6.84 -13.29 11.03
N ILE A 67 -6.77 -12.46 9.98
CA ILE A 67 -7.20 -12.85 8.63
C ILE A 67 -6.39 -14.05 8.13
N LEU A 68 -5.05 -13.97 8.22
CA LEU A 68 -4.17 -15.03 7.73
C LEU A 68 -4.36 -16.34 8.51
N ASN A 69 -4.61 -16.26 9.82
CA ASN A 69 -4.78 -17.44 10.67
C ASN A 69 -6.17 -18.08 10.55
N GLN A 70 -7.23 -17.27 10.37
CA GLN A 70 -8.61 -17.76 10.37
C GLN A 70 -9.12 -18.10 8.97
N ILE A 71 -8.47 -17.62 7.91
CA ILE A 71 -8.87 -17.86 6.53
C ILE A 71 -7.68 -18.47 5.77
N PRO A 72 -7.54 -19.82 5.76
CA PRO A 72 -6.45 -20.50 5.07
C PRO A 72 -6.36 -20.12 3.59
N GLY A 73 -5.12 -20.01 3.08
CA GLY A 73 -4.87 -19.61 1.69
C GLY A 73 -5.05 -18.11 1.40
N SER A 74 -5.20 -17.29 2.44
CA SER A 74 -5.23 -15.84 2.31
C SER A 74 -3.84 -15.25 2.16
N THR A 75 -3.77 -14.09 1.50
CA THR A 75 -2.58 -13.24 1.44
C THR A 75 -2.96 -11.86 1.96
N SER A 76 -1.96 -11.04 2.28
CA SER A 76 -2.20 -9.71 2.83
C SER A 76 -1.12 -8.72 2.41
N LEU A 77 -1.51 -7.47 2.26
CA LEU A 77 -0.67 -6.35 1.89
C LEU A 77 -1.07 -5.14 2.76
N GLY A 78 -0.09 -4.42 3.27
CA GLY A 78 -0.29 -3.05 3.73
C GLY A 78 -0.25 -2.08 2.54
N LEU A 79 -1.30 -1.30 2.32
CA LEU A 79 -1.35 -0.33 1.22
C LEU A 79 -0.24 0.73 1.43
N PRO A 80 0.72 0.87 0.50
CA PRO A 80 1.89 1.72 0.70
C PRO A 80 1.60 3.18 0.33
N TYR A 81 0.52 3.74 0.89
CA TYR A 81 0.17 5.15 0.70
C TYR A 81 0.97 6.05 1.65
N GLN A 82 1.01 7.36 1.37
CA GLN A 82 1.76 8.36 2.17
C GLN A 82 1.06 8.70 3.50
N TYR A 83 0.92 7.71 4.40
CA TYR A 83 0.23 7.85 5.68
C TYR A 83 0.89 8.84 6.67
N GLY A 84 2.11 9.30 6.40
CA GLY A 84 2.83 10.29 7.21
C GLY A 84 2.76 11.72 6.65
N ALA A 85 2.06 11.94 5.54
CA ALA A 85 1.99 13.25 4.91
C ALA A 85 1.25 14.28 5.80
N GLU A 86 1.80 15.50 5.86
CA GLU A 86 1.18 16.60 6.60
C GLU A 86 -0.17 16.99 5.99
N ASN A 87 -0.25 17.00 4.65
CA ASN A 87 -1.48 17.27 3.94
C ASN A 87 -2.34 16.00 3.83
N LYS A 88 -3.28 15.86 4.76
CA LYS A 88 -4.20 14.71 4.85
C LYS A 88 -5.13 14.60 3.64
N PHE A 89 -5.54 15.71 3.03
CA PHE A 89 -6.41 15.69 1.86
C PHE A 89 -5.73 15.04 0.66
N VAL A 90 -4.47 15.40 0.43
CA VAL A 90 -3.64 14.78 -0.62
C VAL A 90 -3.37 13.32 -0.30
N ALA A 91 -3.05 12.99 0.97
CA ALA A 91 -2.83 11.60 1.38
C ALA A 91 -4.05 10.70 1.15
N VAL A 92 -5.26 11.21 1.40
CA VAL A 92 -6.52 10.51 1.15
C VAL A 92 -6.76 10.34 -0.35
N TYR A 93 -6.62 11.42 -1.13
CA TYR A 93 -6.82 11.38 -2.58
C TYR A 93 -5.85 10.41 -3.27
N ASP A 94 -4.55 10.56 -3.04
CA ASP A 94 -3.52 9.70 -3.65
C ASP A 94 -3.67 8.26 -3.18
N GLY A 95 -3.97 8.05 -1.89
CA GLY A 95 -4.20 6.72 -1.33
C GLY A 95 -5.44 6.04 -1.90
N ALA A 96 -6.50 6.80 -2.20
CA ALA A 96 -7.71 6.27 -2.79
C ALA A 96 -7.47 5.82 -4.24
N GLN A 97 -6.77 6.62 -5.04
CA GLN A 97 -6.37 6.23 -6.40
C GLN A 97 -5.47 5.00 -6.38
N LEU A 98 -4.47 4.99 -5.50
CA LEU A 98 -3.57 3.85 -5.30
C LEU A 98 -4.34 2.57 -4.96
N LEU A 99 -5.34 2.65 -4.07
CA LEU A 99 -6.17 1.50 -3.71
C LEU A 99 -6.95 0.96 -4.91
N GLN A 100 -7.51 1.84 -5.76
CA GLN A 100 -8.21 1.43 -6.98
C GLN A 100 -7.25 0.72 -7.96
N ASP A 101 -6.05 1.25 -8.15
CA ASP A 101 -5.02 0.63 -9.01
C ASP A 101 -4.60 -0.74 -8.48
N TYR A 102 -4.46 -0.88 -7.16
CA TYR A 102 -4.13 -2.13 -6.51
C TYR A 102 -5.24 -3.18 -6.67
N ILE A 103 -6.51 -2.79 -6.50
CA ILE A 103 -7.65 -3.70 -6.72
C ILE A 103 -7.72 -4.12 -8.18
N THR A 104 -7.68 -3.16 -9.11
CA THR A 104 -7.82 -3.44 -10.54
C THR A 104 -6.70 -4.30 -11.08
N SER A 105 -5.45 -4.05 -10.69
CA SER A 105 -4.30 -4.88 -11.05
C SER A 105 -4.39 -6.28 -10.45
N TYR A 106 -4.75 -6.42 -9.17
CA TYR A 106 -4.88 -7.75 -8.56
C TYR A 106 -5.99 -8.58 -9.20
N VAL A 107 -7.14 -7.98 -9.53
CA VAL A 107 -8.24 -8.67 -10.23
C VAL A 107 -7.81 -9.10 -11.64
N ALA A 108 -6.99 -8.31 -12.34
CA ALA A 108 -6.47 -8.68 -13.65
C ALA A 108 -5.57 -9.93 -13.59
N SER A 109 -4.73 -10.03 -12.56
CA SER A 109 -3.88 -11.21 -12.32
C SER A 109 -4.65 -12.41 -11.75
N CYS A 110 -5.60 -12.14 -10.85
CA CYS A 110 -6.32 -13.14 -10.04
C CYS A 110 -7.85 -12.96 -10.16
N PRO A 111 -8.44 -13.23 -11.33
CA PRO A 111 -9.85 -12.90 -11.60
C PRO A 111 -10.87 -13.68 -10.76
N LYS A 112 -10.44 -14.74 -10.08
CA LYS A 112 -11.28 -15.56 -9.19
C LYS A 112 -11.04 -15.28 -7.70
N ALA A 113 -10.02 -14.48 -7.36
CA ALA A 113 -9.70 -14.20 -5.98
C ALA A 113 -10.72 -13.25 -5.36
N LYS A 114 -10.93 -13.40 -4.05
CA LYS A 114 -11.75 -12.48 -3.26
C LYS A 114 -10.83 -11.43 -2.65
N ILE A 115 -11.22 -10.15 -2.71
CA ILE A 115 -10.47 -9.07 -2.06
C ILE A 115 -11.24 -8.61 -0.82
N VAL A 116 -10.52 -8.41 0.28
CA VAL A 116 -11.02 -7.72 1.46
C VAL A 116 -10.21 -6.44 1.62
N VAL A 117 -10.89 -5.31 1.76
CA VAL A 117 -10.24 -4.02 2.01
C VAL A 117 -10.56 -3.58 3.43
N VAL A 118 -9.54 -3.18 4.18
CA VAL A 118 -9.73 -2.65 5.54
C VAL A 118 -9.00 -1.32 5.67
N GLY A 119 -9.74 -0.27 6.03
CA GLY A 119 -9.20 1.04 6.34
C GLY A 119 -9.39 1.42 7.81
N TYR A 120 -8.38 2.05 8.43
CA TYR A 120 -8.48 2.60 9.79
C TYR A 120 -8.04 4.07 9.82
N SER A 121 -8.80 4.93 10.51
CA SER A 121 -8.50 6.37 10.65
C SER A 121 -8.32 7.05 9.27
N LEU A 122 -7.17 7.64 8.97
CA LEU A 122 -6.85 8.18 7.64
C LEU A 122 -7.03 7.15 6.52
N GLY A 123 -6.70 5.88 6.81
CA GLY A 123 -6.94 4.75 5.91
C GLY A 123 -8.42 4.44 5.70
N ALA A 124 -9.30 4.73 6.67
CA ALA A 124 -10.73 4.56 6.49
C ALA A 124 -11.29 5.60 5.50
N CYS A 125 -10.81 6.85 5.59
CA CYS A 125 -11.19 7.91 4.65
C CYS A 125 -10.81 7.54 3.21
N LEU A 126 -9.55 7.17 2.96
CA LEU A 126 -9.13 6.81 1.60
C LEU A 126 -9.83 5.54 1.08
N THR A 127 -10.11 4.56 1.95
CA THR A 127 -10.87 3.37 1.54
C THR A 127 -12.29 3.71 1.13
N MET A 128 -12.97 4.58 1.86
CA MET A 128 -14.32 5.01 1.51
C MET A 128 -14.34 5.85 0.24
N ASP A 129 -13.41 6.79 0.08
CA ASP A 129 -13.31 7.59 -1.14
C ASP A 129 -12.97 6.73 -2.36
N ALA A 130 -12.12 5.70 -2.20
CA ALA A 130 -11.83 4.77 -3.28
C ALA A 130 -13.06 3.96 -3.71
N ILE A 131 -13.84 3.43 -2.77
CA ILE A 131 -14.96 2.52 -3.06
C ILE A 131 -16.21 3.29 -3.48
N CYS A 132 -16.57 4.33 -2.74
CA CYS A 132 -17.83 5.06 -2.89
C CYS A 132 -17.69 6.36 -3.69
N GLY A 133 -16.45 6.79 -3.97
CA GLY A 133 -16.18 8.12 -4.49
C GLY A 133 -16.26 9.20 -3.40
N THR A 134 -15.62 10.33 -3.64
CA THR A 134 -15.64 11.47 -2.71
C THR A 134 -17.02 12.15 -2.73
N SER A 135 -17.67 12.24 -1.57
CA SER A 135 -18.98 12.91 -1.40
C SER A 135 -18.91 14.24 -0.65
N SER A 136 -17.74 14.62 -0.14
CA SER A 136 -17.52 15.82 0.66
C SER A 136 -17.22 17.04 -0.20
N ILE A 137 -17.89 18.16 0.06
CA ILE A 137 -17.68 19.43 -0.64
C ILE A 137 -16.29 20.01 -0.26
N GLY A 138 -15.53 20.47 -1.26
CA GLY A 138 -14.22 21.10 -1.08
C GLY A 138 -13.03 20.13 -0.98
N PHE A 139 -13.27 18.83 -1.16
CA PHE A 139 -12.24 17.80 -1.23
C PHE A 139 -11.85 17.53 -2.68
N ILE A 140 -10.64 17.02 -2.92
CA ILE A 140 -10.21 16.60 -4.26
C ILE A 140 -11.05 15.37 -4.65
N PRO A 141 -11.80 15.42 -5.76
CA PRO A 141 -12.77 14.37 -6.08
C PRO A 141 -12.10 13.09 -6.57
N VAL A 142 -12.50 11.95 -5.99
CA VAL A 142 -12.22 10.61 -6.51
C VAL A 142 -13.51 10.00 -7.05
N THR A 143 -13.45 9.42 -8.26
CA THR A 143 -14.59 8.68 -8.82
C THR A 143 -14.69 7.32 -8.11
N ALA A 144 -15.90 6.86 -7.81
CA ALA A 144 -16.12 5.56 -7.21
C ALA A 144 -15.50 4.42 -8.03
N LEU A 145 -14.97 3.41 -7.34
CA LEU A 145 -14.50 2.18 -7.98
C LEU A 145 -15.64 1.56 -8.80
N ASP A 146 -15.31 1.09 -10.00
CA ASP A 146 -16.28 0.48 -10.91
C ASP A 146 -17.02 -0.68 -10.22
N SER A 147 -18.36 -0.61 -10.24
CA SER A 147 -19.24 -1.60 -9.62
C SER A 147 -19.01 -3.04 -10.08
N LYS A 148 -18.35 -3.27 -11.22
CA LYS A 148 -17.97 -4.62 -11.66
C LYS A 148 -17.11 -5.36 -10.63
N TYR A 149 -16.33 -4.63 -9.83
CA TYR A 149 -15.48 -5.19 -8.77
C TYR A 149 -16.25 -5.51 -7.48
N ALA A 150 -17.53 -5.10 -7.36
CA ALA A 150 -18.37 -5.39 -6.21
C ALA A 150 -19.00 -6.80 -6.24
N SER A 151 -18.81 -7.55 -7.33
CA SER A 151 -19.34 -8.91 -7.47
C SER A 151 -18.21 -9.93 -7.53
N ASN A 152 -18.37 -11.04 -6.80
CA ASN A 152 -17.54 -12.22 -7.00
C ASN A 152 -18.01 -12.89 -8.30
N GLY A 153 -17.41 -12.50 -9.42
CA GLY A 153 -17.63 -13.01 -10.78
C GLY A 153 -18.86 -13.90 -10.94
N LYS A 154 -20.01 -13.31 -11.31
CA LYS A 154 -21.08 -14.11 -11.91
C LYS A 154 -20.60 -14.50 -13.31
N THR A 155 -20.06 -15.72 -13.44
CA THR A 155 -20.06 -16.44 -14.72
C THR A 155 -21.48 -16.75 -15.13
#